data_AF-A0A1Y4HR27-F1
#
_entry.id   AF-A0A1Y4HR27-F1
#
_cell.length_a   1.000
_cell.length_b   1.000
_cell.length_c   1.000
_cell.angle_alpha   90.00
_cell.angle_beta   90.00
_cell.angle_gamma   90.00
#
_symmetry.space_group_name_H-M   'P 1'
#
loop_
_entity.id
_entity.type
_entity.pdbx_description
1 polymer ?
#
loop_
_entity_poly.entity_id
_entity_poly.type
_entity_poly.pdbx_seq_one_letter_code
_entity_poly.pdbx_strand_id
1 'polypeptide(L)'
;MADEIKEGTEAQATDATPKKKRNWKAKRLPIVIAAVVVVTVLGVAGWAWRATPEYCDTLCHSTMGKYYNSFVNDTTSLAYAHKGVVNNQCLGCHETTLPQSLHEVQAQLSGDYSDPMAKVTYSNEFCLQSGCHTGAGVMPGATESSTADWSFDPHSTMHGVQQCNSCHLMHDQSVFTCAGCHTWGGDEAWSKTPDGWTEYTLEDGSITAAPEGWTIPQLFEASSAQN
;
A
#
# COMPACT_ATOMS: atom_id res chain seq x y z
N MET A 1 -68.70 9.55 84.67
CA MET A 1 -67.84 8.59 85.40
C MET A 1 -68.32 7.20 85.01
N ALA A 2 -67.36 6.33 84.68
CA ALA A 2 -67.45 4.88 84.40
C ALA A 2 -68.12 4.44 83.08
N ASP A 3 -67.26 4.12 82.09
CA ASP A 3 -67.00 2.78 81.51
C ASP A 3 -68.04 1.67 81.84
N GLU A 4 -68.42 0.70 81.00
CA GLU A 4 -67.79 -0.11 79.94
C GLU A 4 -68.98 -0.96 79.35
N ILE A 5 -69.09 -1.43 78.09
CA ILE A 5 -68.54 -2.68 77.51
C ILE A 5 -69.02 -2.79 76.03
N LYS A 6 -68.04 -3.03 75.13
CA LYS A 6 -67.91 -3.92 73.93
C LYS A 6 -69.18 -4.42 73.22
N GLU A 7 -69.26 -4.40 71.88
CA GLU A 7 -68.67 -5.35 70.91
C GLU A 7 -68.95 -4.74 69.49
N GLY A 8 -68.10 -4.67 68.47
CA GLY A 8 -67.17 -5.64 67.91
C GLY A 8 -67.58 -5.91 66.45
N THR A 9 -66.94 -5.29 65.46
CA THR A 9 -66.92 -5.79 64.06
C THR A 9 -65.62 -5.38 63.41
N GLU A 10 -64.75 -6.38 63.22
CA GLU A 10 -63.53 -6.33 62.44
C GLU A 10 -63.85 -6.07 60.95
N ALA A 11 -63.03 -5.23 60.32
CA ALA A 11 -62.74 -5.37 58.90
C ALA A 11 -61.22 -5.17 58.72
N GLN A 12 -60.58 -6.26 58.33
CA GLN A 12 -59.15 -6.46 58.16
C GLN A 12 -58.50 -5.41 57.24
N ALA A 13 -57.35 -4.90 57.68
CA ALA A 13 -56.38 -4.26 56.82
C ALA A 13 -55.77 -5.30 55.86
N THR A 14 -55.97 -5.12 54.55
CA THR A 14 -55.24 -5.87 53.53
C THR A 14 -53.88 -5.21 53.30
N ASP A 15 -52.82 -5.94 53.66
CA ASP A 15 -51.43 -5.59 53.46
C ASP A 15 -51.09 -5.49 51.96
N ALA A 16 -50.69 -4.30 51.51
CA ALA A 16 -50.34 -4.03 50.12
C ALA A 16 -48.84 -4.28 49.88
N THR A 17 -48.50 -5.46 49.37
CA THR A 17 -47.15 -5.82 48.90
C THR A 17 -46.55 -4.74 47.98
N PRO A 18 -45.29 -4.29 48.17
CA PRO A 18 -44.71 -3.24 47.34
C PRO A 18 -44.38 -3.77 45.94
N LYS A 19 -44.96 -3.17 44.90
CA LYS A 19 -44.58 -3.44 43.50
C LYS A 19 -43.11 -3.08 43.30
N LYS A 20 -42.25 -4.09 43.11
CA LYS A 20 -40.84 -3.91 42.70
C LYS A 20 -40.80 -3.03 41.44
N LYS A 21 -40.24 -1.82 41.57
CA LYS A 21 -39.99 -0.93 40.42
C LYS A 21 -39.09 -1.69 39.44
N ARG A 22 -39.65 -2.09 38.29
CA ARG A 22 -38.93 -2.80 37.23
C ARG A 22 -37.81 -1.87 36.73
N ASN A 23 -36.56 -2.18 37.08
CA ASN A 23 -35.38 -1.35 36.80
C ASN A 23 -35.00 -1.40 35.30
N TRP A 24 -35.76 -0.70 34.47
CA TRP A 24 -35.56 -0.63 33.02
C TRP A 24 -34.11 -0.28 32.61
N LYS A 25 -33.38 0.48 33.45
CA LYS A 25 -31.94 0.75 33.29
C LYS A 25 -31.05 -0.51 33.33
N ALA A 26 -31.36 -1.51 34.18
CA ALA A 26 -30.58 -2.74 34.26
C ALA A 26 -30.85 -3.71 33.10
N LYS A 27 -31.98 -3.58 32.40
CA LYS A 27 -32.26 -4.33 31.17
C LYS A 27 -31.63 -3.71 29.93
N ARG A 28 -31.37 -2.40 29.94
CA ARG A 28 -30.69 -1.68 28.85
C ARG A 28 -29.17 -1.78 28.93
N LEU A 29 -28.61 -1.84 30.13
CA LEU A 29 -27.18 -2.00 30.34
C LEU A 29 -26.55 -3.17 29.54
N PRO A 30 -27.10 -4.41 29.54
CA PRO A 30 -26.53 -5.48 28.73
C PRO A 30 -26.64 -5.23 27.22
N ILE A 31 -27.71 -4.57 26.75
CA ILE A 31 -27.88 -4.21 25.33
C ILE A 31 -26.85 -3.16 24.91
N VAL A 32 -26.62 -2.16 25.76
CA VAL A 32 -25.62 -1.11 25.51
C VAL A 32 -24.21 -1.72 25.52
N ILE A 33 -23.89 -2.59 26.49
CA ILE A 33 -22.61 -3.29 26.53
C ILE A 33 -22.44 -4.14 25.27
N ALA A 34 -23.44 -4.91 24.87
CA ALA A 34 -23.38 -5.72 23.66
C ALA A 34 -23.17 -4.85 22.41
N ALA A 35 -23.89 -3.73 22.28
CA ALA A 35 -23.72 -2.80 21.17
C ALA A 35 -22.32 -2.18 21.13
N VAL A 36 -21.79 -1.76 22.29
CA VAL A 36 -20.42 -1.23 22.39
C VAL A 36 -19.42 -2.31 21.98
N VAL A 37 -19.54 -3.54 22.49
CA VAL A 37 -18.65 -4.64 22.11
C VAL A 37 -18.69 -4.88 20.60
N VAL A 38 -19.87 -4.95 19.99
CA VAL A 38 -20.02 -5.15 18.53
C VAL A 38 -19.35 -4.02 17.75
N VAL A 39 -19.63 -2.75 18.11
CA VAL A 39 -19.03 -1.59 17.42
C VAL A 39 -17.50 -1.60 17.57
N THR A 40 -17.00 -1.96 18.75
CA THR A 40 -15.55 -2.00 19.00
C THR A 40 -14.89 -3.10 18.16
N VAL A 41 -15.49 -4.29 18.10
CA VAL A 41 -15.00 -5.42 17.28
C VAL A 41 -14.99 -5.05 15.80
N LEU A 42 -16.08 -4.47 15.29
CA LEU A 42 -16.18 -4.02 13.90
C LEU A 42 -15.18 -2.91 13.59
N GLY A 43 -14.97 -1.96 14.51
CA GLY A 43 -14.01 -0.87 14.35
C GLY A 43 -12.57 -1.38 14.24
N VAL A 44 -12.18 -2.32 15.10
CA VAL A 44 -10.83 -2.93 15.07
C VAL A 44 -10.64 -3.77 13.81
N ALA A 45 -11.62 -4.61 13.46
CA ALA A 45 -11.55 -5.44 12.27
C ALA A 45 -11.49 -4.59 10.98
N GLY A 46 -12.35 -3.58 10.87
CA GLY A 46 -12.36 -2.65 9.75
C GLY A 46 -11.05 -1.85 9.65
N TRP A 47 -10.48 -1.44 10.78
CA TRP A 47 -9.18 -0.75 10.80
C TRP A 47 -8.05 -1.63 10.28
N ALA A 48 -7.98 -2.89 10.72
CA ALA A 48 -6.96 -3.81 10.24
C ALA A 48 -7.15 -4.14 8.75
N TRP A 49 -8.39 -4.35 8.33
CA TRP A 49 -8.74 -4.68 6.95
C TRP A 49 -8.38 -3.55 5.98
N ARG A 50 -8.54 -2.28 6.37
CA ARG A 50 -8.23 -1.11 5.51
C ARG A 50 -6.79 -1.07 4.99
N ALA A 51 -5.86 -1.71 5.69
CA ALA A 51 -4.45 -1.75 5.31
C ALA A 51 -4.13 -2.86 4.31
N THR A 52 -5.06 -3.78 4.07
CA THR A 52 -4.83 -4.98 3.26
C THR A 52 -5.03 -4.72 1.76
N PRO A 53 -4.32 -5.46 0.89
CA PRO A 53 -4.52 -5.40 -0.55
C PRO A 53 -5.96 -5.72 -0.97
N GLU A 54 -6.62 -6.66 -0.28
CA GLU A 54 -8.01 -7.03 -0.55
C GLU A 54 -8.97 -5.86 -0.35
N TYR A 55 -8.76 -5.00 0.65
CA TYR A 55 -9.57 -3.79 0.81
C TYR A 55 -9.45 -2.86 -0.41
N CYS A 56 -8.22 -2.64 -0.89
CA CYS A 56 -7.96 -1.78 -2.04
C CYS A 56 -8.53 -2.35 -3.33
N ASP A 57 -8.40 -3.66 -3.57
CA ASP A 57 -8.99 -4.30 -4.75
C ASP A 57 -10.51 -4.39 -4.65
N THR A 58 -11.09 -4.78 -3.52
CA THR A 58 -12.56 -4.95 -3.43
C THR A 58 -13.34 -3.64 -3.55
N LEU A 59 -12.83 -2.53 -2.98
CA LEU A 59 -13.50 -1.23 -3.03
C LEU A 59 -13.12 -0.40 -4.26
N CYS A 60 -11.88 -0.54 -4.72
CA CYS A 60 -11.33 0.30 -5.79
C CYS A 60 -10.85 -0.54 -6.99
N HIS A 61 -11.39 -1.75 -7.20
CA HIS A 61 -10.95 -2.71 -8.23
C HIS A 61 -10.58 -2.09 -9.58
N SER A 62 -11.40 -1.17 -10.09
CA SER A 62 -11.17 -0.56 -11.40
C SER A 62 -9.92 0.33 -11.44
N THR A 63 -9.60 1.01 -10.34
CA THR A 63 -8.45 1.93 -10.24
C THR A 63 -7.23 1.28 -9.61
N MET A 64 -7.43 0.26 -8.77
CA MET A 64 -6.38 -0.43 -8.02
C MET A 64 -6.00 -1.81 -8.57
N GLY A 65 -6.81 -2.43 -9.42
CA GLY A 65 -6.65 -3.83 -9.81
C GLY A 65 -5.28 -4.17 -10.40
N LYS A 66 -4.72 -3.29 -11.27
CA LYS A 66 -3.35 -3.45 -11.80
C LYS A 66 -2.31 -3.43 -10.67
N TYR A 67 -2.43 -2.49 -9.74
CA TYR A 67 -1.48 -2.30 -8.64
C TYR A 67 -1.57 -3.42 -7.60
N TYR A 68 -2.79 -3.90 -7.33
CA TYR A 68 -3.04 -5.11 -6.56
C TYR A 68 -2.34 -6.31 -7.21
N ASN A 69 -2.53 -6.50 -8.52
CA ASN A 69 -1.92 -7.63 -9.22
C ASN A 69 -0.40 -7.57 -9.16
N SER A 70 0.21 -6.40 -9.41
CA SER A 70 1.66 -6.27 -9.33
C SER A 70 2.18 -6.53 -7.92
N PHE A 71 1.45 -6.12 -6.87
CA PHE A 71 1.87 -6.37 -5.48
C PHE A 71 1.67 -7.83 -5.03
N VAL A 72 0.56 -8.46 -5.39
CA VAL A 72 0.17 -9.78 -4.85
C VAL A 72 0.65 -10.95 -5.70
N ASN A 73 0.62 -10.81 -7.03
CA ASN A 73 0.75 -11.91 -7.97
C ASN A 73 2.02 -11.83 -8.84
N ASP A 74 2.48 -10.64 -9.20
CA ASP A 74 3.61 -10.48 -10.11
C ASP A 74 4.95 -10.61 -9.37
N THR A 75 5.54 -11.81 -9.42
CA THR A 75 6.83 -12.09 -8.77
C THR A 75 8.01 -11.31 -9.35
N THR A 76 7.83 -10.64 -10.49
CA THR A 76 8.86 -9.84 -11.16
C THR A 76 8.77 -8.36 -10.80
N SER A 77 7.69 -7.92 -10.16
CA SER A 77 7.54 -6.51 -9.77
C SER A 77 8.30 -6.19 -8.50
N LEU A 78 8.76 -4.95 -8.39
CA LEU A 78 9.44 -4.47 -7.19
C LEU A 78 8.46 -4.32 -6.01
N ALA A 79 7.18 -4.01 -6.27
CA ALA A 79 6.11 -4.00 -5.29
C ALA A 79 5.94 -5.38 -4.62
N TYR A 80 5.95 -6.45 -5.40
CA TYR A 80 5.90 -7.81 -4.88
C TYR A 80 7.12 -8.14 -4.04
N ALA A 81 8.32 -7.78 -4.50
CA ALA A 81 9.56 -7.99 -3.74
C ALA A 81 9.52 -7.30 -2.36
N HIS A 82 8.81 -6.17 -2.26
CA HIS A 82 8.66 -5.42 -1.01
C HIS A 82 7.49 -5.88 -0.13
N LYS A 83 6.59 -6.76 -0.61
CA LYS A 83 5.41 -7.15 0.18
C LYS A 83 5.75 -7.74 1.54
N GLY A 84 6.89 -8.44 1.64
CA GLY A 84 7.37 -9.04 2.89
C GLY A 84 7.78 -8.00 3.93
N VAL A 85 8.42 -6.90 3.51
CA VAL A 85 8.90 -5.86 4.44
C VAL A 85 7.77 -4.98 4.96
N VAL A 86 6.66 -4.88 4.22
CA VAL A 86 5.45 -4.13 4.63
C VAL A 86 4.34 -5.02 5.19
N ASN A 87 4.64 -6.26 5.60
CA ASN A 87 3.66 -7.21 6.14
C ASN A 87 2.42 -7.39 5.25
N ASN A 88 2.63 -7.40 3.93
CA ASN A 88 1.58 -7.51 2.92
C ASN A 88 0.51 -6.39 3.02
N GLN A 89 0.90 -5.17 3.40
CA GLN A 89 0.01 -4.01 3.53
C GLN A 89 0.38 -2.89 2.55
N CYS A 90 -0.59 -2.41 1.78
CA CYS A 90 -0.39 -1.28 0.85
C CYS A 90 0.01 0.00 1.59
N LEU A 91 -0.56 0.21 2.79
CA LEU A 91 -0.30 1.38 3.64
C LEU A 91 1.12 1.40 4.23
N GLY A 92 1.90 0.33 4.09
CA GLY A 92 3.32 0.34 4.47
C GLY A 92 4.15 1.26 3.58
N CYS A 93 3.69 1.56 2.36
CA CYS A 93 4.28 2.58 1.50
C CYS A 93 3.31 3.73 1.25
N HIS A 94 2.02 3.44 1.03
CA HIS A 94 0.98 4.44 0.76
C HIS A 94 0.29 4.86 2.06
N GLU A 95 0.99 5.53 2.95
CA GLU A 95 0.34 5.99 4.19
C GLU A 95 -0.79 6.97 3.87
N THR A 96 -2.00 6.63 4.33
CA THR A 96 -3.18 7.47 4.20
C THR A 96 -3.83 7.69 5.56
N THR A 97 -4.15 8.95 5.84
CA THR A 97 -4.97 9.34 6.97
C THR A 97 -6.43 8.95 6.74
N LEU A 98 -7.22 8.82 7.81
CA LEU A 98 -8.65 8.52 7.70
C LEU A 98 -9.43 9.47 6.77
N PRO A 99 -9.26 10.81 6.88
CA PRO A 99 -9.92 11.72 5.95
C PRO A 99 -9.53 11.46 4.49
N GLN A 100 -8.25 11.18 4.21
CA GLN A 100 -7.78 10.87 2.86
C GLN A 100 -8.42 9.59 2.32
N SER A 101 -8.42 8.50 3.10
CA SER A 101 -9.08 7.26 2.67
C SER A 101 -10.58 7.46 2.40
N LEU A 102 -11.26 8.31 3.18
CA LEU A 102 -12.67 8.65 2.93
C LEU A 102 -12.84 9.42 1.62
N HIS A 103 -11.95 10.39 1.35
CA HIS A 103 -11.96 11.14 0.09
C HIS A 103 -11.70 10.24 -1.12
N GLU A 104 -10.79 9.27 -1.01
CA GLU A 104 -10.51 8.28 -2.06
C GLU A 104 -11.75 7.43 -2.37
N VAL A 105 -12.44 6.93 -1.35
CA VAL A 105 -13.69 6.17 -1.53
C VAL A 105 -14.78 7.06 -2.16
N GLN A 106 -14.90 8.31 -1.73
CA GLN A 106 -15.86 9.24 -2.32
C GLN A 106 -15.57 9.50 -3.80
N ALA A 107 -14.31 9.77 -4.15
CA ALA A 107 -13.85 9.97 -5.51
C ALA A 107 -14.14 8.74 -6.38
N GLN A 108 -13.88 7.54 -5.88
CA GLN A 108 -14.20 6.28 -6.55
C GLN A 108 -15.70 6.13 -6.82
N LEU A 109 -16.56 6.44 -5.85
CA LEU A 109 -18.01 6.36 -5.98
C LEU A 109 -18.60 7.41 -6.93
N SER A 110 -18.03 8.62 -6.96
CA SER A 110 -18.47 9.69 -7.86
C SER A 110 -17.87 9.60 -9.26
N GLY A 111 -16.86 8.75 -9.47
CA GLY A 111 -16.10 8.69 -10.71
C GLY A 111 -15.14 9.85 -10.91
N ASP A 112 -14.79 10.57 -9.84
CA ASP A 112 -13.92 11.76 -9.87
C ASP A 112 -12.46 11.37 -9.60
N TYR A 113 -11.86 10.62 -10.53
CA TYR A 113 -10.48 10.15 -10.44
C TYR A 113 -9.82 10.10 -11.82
N SER A 114 -8.49 10.12 -11.86
CA SER A 114 -7.73 9.88 -13.10
C SER A 114 -7.41 8.39 -13.27
N ASP A 115 -7.56 7.89 -14.49
CA ASP A 115 -7.15 6.55 -14.90
C ASP A 115 -6.24 6.65 -16.15
N PRO A 116 -4.95 6.29 -16.06
CA PRO A 116 -4.26 5.78 -14.88
C PRO A 116 -4.11 6.84 -13.78
N MET A 117 -3.96 6.39 -12.54
CA MET A 117 -3.67 7.28 -11.42
C MET A 117 -2.32 7.95 -11.57
N ALA A 118 -2.18 9.15 -11.01
CA ALA A 118 -0.89 9.81 -10.90
C ALA A 118 0.08 8.93 -10.09
N LYS A 119 1.31 8.78 -10.59
CA LYS A 119 2.34 8.01 -9.88
C LYS A 119 2.76 8.75 -8.62
N VAL A 120 2.82 8.02 -7.50
CA VAL A 120 3.46 8.51 -6.29
C VAL A 120 4.97 8.33 -6.43
N THR A 121 5.73 9.37 -6.10
CA THR A 121 7.19 9.33 -6.09
C THR A 121 7.70 9.39 -4.66
N TYR A 122 8.62 8.50 -4.31
CA TYR A 122 9.31 8.50 -3.03
C TYR A 122 10.70 9.10 -3.15
N SER A 123 11.14 9.85 -2.14
CA SER A 123 12.51 10.36 -2.09
C SER A 123 13.51 9.23 -1.85
N ASN A 124 14.78 9.47 -2.19
CA ASN A 124 15.87 8.56 -1.79
C ASN A 124 15.89 8.32 -0.28
N GLU A 125 15.57 9.34 0.53
CA GLU A 125 15.53 9.22 1.98
C GLU A 125 14.52 8.16 2.45
N PHE A 126 13.36 8.04 1.80
CA PHE A 126 12.38 7.00 2.12
C PHE A 126 12.96 5.59 1.90
N CYS A 127 13.62 5.36 0.77
CA CYS A 127 14.23 4.07 0.46
C CYS A 127 15.43 3.77 1.39
N LEU A 128 16.18 4.82 1.73
CA LEU A 128 17.33 4.81 2.61
C LEU A 128 16.94 5.06 4.07
N GLN A 129 15.79 4.58 4.52
CA GLN A 129 15.48 4.57 5.95
C GLN A 129 16.31 3.48 6.66
N SER A 130 16.51 3.66 7.96
CA SER A 130 17.18 2.65 8.80
C SER A 130 16.44 1.31 8.75
N GLY A 131 17.17 0.22 8.55
CA GLY A 131 16.59 -1.12 8.40
C GLY A 131 16.10 -1.46 6.98
N CYS A 132 16.26 -0.54 6.03
CA CYS A 132 15.98 -0.75 4.60
C CYS A 132 17.30 -0.74 3.80
N HIS A 133 17.49 0.23 2.89
CA HIS A 133 18.64 0.26 1.98
C HIS A 133 19.84 1.09 2.47
N THR A 134 19.83 1.59 3.71
CA THR A 134 20.91 2.43 4.29
C THR A 134 22.29 1.79 4.35
N GLY A 135 22.38 0.46 4.37
CA GLY A 135 23.63 -0.30 4.44
C GLY A 135 23.80 -1.35 3.34
N ALA A 136 22.89 -1.39 2.36
CA ALA A 136 22.72 -2.52 1.46
C ALA A 136 23.44 -2.37 0.12
N GLY A 137 24.61 -1.72 0.07
CA GLY A 137 25.36 -1.73 -1.19
C GLY A 137 24.90 -0.74 -2.28
N VAL A 138 23.79 -0.03 -2.09
CA VAL A 138 23.14 0.79 -3.15
C VAL A 138 23.76 2.19 -3.36
N MET A 139 24.94 2.43 -2.80
CA MET A 139 25.70 3.67 -2.95
C MET A 139 27.03 3.37 -3.64
N PRO A 140 27.65 4.33 -4.34
CA PRO A 140 28.86 4.08 -5.11
C PRO A 140 29.93 3.33 -4.30
N GLY A 141 30.40 2.20 -4.80
CA GLY A 141 31.51 1.44 -4.23
C GLY A 141 31.18 0.67 -2.94
N ALA A 142 29.90 0.41 -2.68
CA ALA A 142 29.52 -0.37 -1.52
C ALA A 142 29.71 -1.88 -1.77
N THR A 143 30.34 -2.55 -0.81
CA THR A 143 30.88 -3.92 -0.93
C THR A 143 29.82 -5.01 -0.97
N GLU A 144 28.58 -4.68 -0.61
CA GLU A 144 27.41 -5.57 -0.65
C GLU A 144 26.44 -5.17 -1.77
N SER A 145 26.88 -4.38 -2.76
CA SER A 145 26.04 -4.00 -3.89
C SER A 145 25.66 -5.22 -4.71
N SER A 146 24.38 -5.30 -5.11
CA SER A 146 23.93 -6.26 -6.13
C SER A 146 24.63 -6.05 -7.48
N THR A 147 25.28 -4.91 -7.67
CA THR A 147 26.03 -4.53 -8.88
C THR A 147 27.56 -4.60 -8.67
N ALA A 148 28.05 -5.15 -7.57
CA ALA A 148 29.49 -5.19 -7.28
C ALA A 148 30.31 -5.96 -8.35
N ASP A 149 29.70 -6.99 -8.95
CA ASP A 149 30.31 -7.81 -10.02
C ASP A 149 30.02 -7.27 -11.43
N TRP A 150 29.48 -6.06 -11.53
CA TRP A 150 29.21 -5.41 -12.80
C TRP A 150 30.40 -4.51 -13.14
N SER A 151 30.78 -4.44 -14.42
CA SER A 151 31.87 -3.55 -14.83
C SER A 151 31.50 -2.07 -14.79
N PHE A 152 30.23 -1.76 -14.57
CA PHE A 152 29.75 -0.43 -14.25
C PHE A 152 28.74 -0.50 -13.10
N ASP A 153 28.89 0.40 -12.12
CA ASP A 153 27.94 0.56 -11.02
C ASP A 153 26.91 1.65 -11.35
N PRO A 154 25.62 1.30 -11.58
CA PRO A 154 24.57 2.27 -11.87
C PRO A 154 24.24 3.17 -10.68
N HIS A 155 24.70 2.83 -9.48
CA HIS A 155 24.58 3.69 -8.30
C HIS A 155 25.71 4.72 -8.19
N SER A 156 26.68 4.71 -9.12
CA SER A 156 27.79 5.68 -9.12
C SER A 156 27.33 7.13 -9.25
N THR A 157 28.13 8.06 -8.73
CA THR A 157 27.81 9.51 -8.72
C THR A 157 28.33 10.25 -9.95
N MET A 158 28.70 9.55 -11.02
CA MET A 158 29.25 10.16 -12.25
C MET A 158 28.28 11.17 -12.88
N HIS A 159 26.97 10.96 -12.71
CA HIS A 159 25.90 11.88 -13.13
C HIS A 159 25.22 12.58 -11.94
N GLY A 160 25.91 12.69 -10.80
CA GLY A 160 25.32 13.11 -9.54
C GLY A 160 24.45 12.01 -8.90
N VAL A 161 23.80 12.36 -7.79
CA VAL A 161 22.92 11.43 -7.07
C VAL A 161 21.58 11.35 -7.79
N GLN A 162 21.29 10.20 -8.39
CA GLN A 162 20.01 9.92 -9.05
C GLN A 162 18.91 9.60 -8.02
N GLN A 163 17.66 9.84 -8.38
CA GLN A 163 16.53 9.40 -7.56
C GLN A 163 16.28 7.91 -7.78
N CYS A 164 16.09 7.11 -6.73
CA CYS A 164 15.82 5.67 -6.86
C CYS A 164 14.63 5.41 -7.79
N ASN A 165 13.59 6.22 -7.67
CA ASN A 165 12.35 6.12 -8.44
C ASN A 165 12.48 6.44 -9.94
N SER A 166 13.64 6.90 -10.42
CA SER A 166 13.86 7.14 -11.85
C SER A 166 14.18 5.86 -12.62
N CYS A 167 14.59 4.79 -11.92
CA CYS A 167 14.89 3.48 -12.49
C CYS A 167 14.06 2.37 -11.81
N HIS A 168 13.97 2.41 -10.48
CA HIS A 168 13.24 1.44 -9.67
C HIS A 168 11.75 1.80 -9.59
N LEU A 169 10.95 1.15 -10.42
CA LEU A 169 9.50 1.33 -10.46
C LEU A 169 8.81 0.22 -9.68
N MET A 170 7.97 0.61 -8.72
CA MET A 170 7.33 -0.34 -7.79
C MET A 170 6.30 -1.23 -8.50
N HIS A 171 5.29 -0.59 -9.10
CA HIS A 171 4.16 -1.28 -9.71
C HIS A 171 4.23 -1.36 -11.24
N ASP A 172 5.26 -0.79 -11.85
CA ASP A 172 5.58 -0.90 -13.27
C ASP A 172 6.91 -1.64 -13.44
N GLN A 173 7.22 -2.07 -14.66
CA GLN A 173 8.53 -2.66 -14.94
C GLN A 173 9.63 -1.63 -14.69
N SER A 174 10.64 -2.00 -13.89
CA SER A 174 11.80 -1.13 -13.67
C SER A 174 12.62 -0.99 -14.94
N VAL A 175 13.29 0.15 -15.11
CA VAL A 175 13.95 0.56 -16.37
C VAL A 175 15.39 0.98 -16.14
N PHE A 176 16.24 0.78 -17.14
CA PHE A 176 17.57 1.40 -17.15
C PHE A 176 17.53 2.75 -17.86
N THR A 177 17.30 3.82 -17.09
CA THR A 177 17.29 5.19 -17.66
C THR A 177 18.61 5.56 -18.33
N CYS A 178 19.73 4.95 -17.94
CA CYS A 178 21.03 5.10 -18.59
C CYS A 178 20.99 4.69 -20.07
N ALA A 179 20.23 3.64 -20.41
CA ALA A 179 20.06 3.17 -21.79
C ALA A 179 19.31 4.19 -22.68
N GLY A 180 18.72 5.23 -22.10
CA GLY A 180 18.17 6.36 -22.85
C GLY A 180 19.23 7.19 -23.57
N CYS A 181 20.48 7.19 -23.07
CA CYS A 181 21.58 7.99 -23.62
C CYS A 181 22.82 7.16 -23.96
N HIS A 182 22.96 5.96 -23.38
CA HIS A 182 24.06 5.05 -23.63
C HIS A 182 23.58 3.84 -24.42
N THR A 183 24.39 3.41 -25.38
CA THR A 183 24.14 2.16 -26.10
C THR A 183 24.11 1.02 -25.10
N TRP A 184 22.99 0.31 -25.11
CA TRP A 184 22.74 -0.89 -24.32
C TRP A 184 22.93 -2.11 -25.21
N GLY A 185 23.46 -3.19 -24.64
CA GLY A 185 23.90 -4.36 -25.38
C GLY A 185 25.19 -4.12 -26.17
N GLY A 186 25.99 -5.17 -26.37
CA GLY A 186 27.30 -5.10 -27.03
C GLY A 186 28.42 -5.52 -26.08
N ASP A 187 28.93 -4.59 -25.28
CA ASP A 187 30.01 -4.84 -24.32
C ASP A 187 29.49 -5.37 -22.97
N GLU A 188 30.33 -6.07 -22.20
CA GLU A 188 29.99 -6.64 -20.88
C GLU A 188 29.49 -5.59 -19.87
N ALA A 189 29.79 -4.30 -20.10
CA ALA A 189 29.44 -3.20 -19.21
C ALA A 189 28.00 -2.71 -19.28
N TRP A 190 27.29 -2.96 -20.39
CA TRP A 190 25.95 -2.45 -20.62
C TRP A 190 24.97 -3.53 -21.09
N SER A 191 25.21 -4.78 -20.67
CA SER A 191 24.47 -5.96 -21.12
C SER A 191 23.81 -6.75 -19.98
N LYS A 192 23.87 -6.26 -18.74
CA LYS A 192 23.20 -6.89 -17.60
C LYS A 192 21.99 -6.08 -17.14
N THR A 193 20.82 -6.68 -17.25
CA THR A 193 19.56 -6.24 -16.66
C THR A 193 19.23 -7.15 -15.48
N PRO A 194 18.69 -6.64 -14.37
CA PRO A 194 18.12 -7.49 -13.33
C PRO A 194 16.88 -8.20 -13.87
N ASP A 195 16.63 -9.42 -13.38
CA ASP A 195 15.42 -10.18 -13.73
C ASP A 195 14.16 -9.34 -13.46
N GLY A 196 13.23 -9.33 -14.41
CA GLY A 196 12.03 -8.50 -14.30
C GLY A 196 12.32 -7.01 -14.46
N TRP A 197 13.30 -6.61 -15.25
CA TRP A 197 13.44 -5.24 -15.74
C TRP A 197 13.11 -5.18 -17.23
N THR A 198 12.78 -3.99 -17.70
CA THR A 198 12.48 -3.76 -19.11
C THR A 198 13.70 -4.13 -19.95
N GLU A 199 13.50 -5.06 -20.88
CA GLU A 199 14.46 -5.44 -21.90
C GLU A 199 13.71 -5.91 -23.14
N TYR A 200 14.07 -5.40 -24.32
CA TYR A 200 13.46 -5.80 -25.57
C TYR A 200 14.43 -5.68 -26.75
N THR A 201 14.16 -6.45 -27.80
CA THR A 201 14.94 -6.46 -29.04
C THR A 201 14.45 -5.37 -29.98
N LEU A 202 15.38 -4.58 -30.52
CA LEU A 202 15.14 -3.58 -31.55
C LEU A 202 15.03 -4.23 -32.93
N GLU A 203 14.58 -3.47 -33.93
CA GLU A 203 14.37 -3.98 -35.30
C GLU A 203 15.66 -4.51 -35.94
N ASP A 204 16.82 -3.96 -35.57
CA ASP A 204 18.13 -4.39 -36.06
C ASP A 204 18.70 -5.63 -35.32
N GLY A 205 17.96 -6.18 -34.37
CA GLY A 205 18.35 -7.34 -33.57
C GLY A 205 19.19 -7.01 -32.33
N SER A 206 19.56 -5.76 -32.11
CA SER A 206 20.19 -5.33 -30.85
C SER A 206 19.18 -5.31 -29.70
N ILE A 207 19.64 -5.28 -28.45
CA ILE A 207 18.79 -5.29 -27.26
C ILE A 207 18.94 -3.96 -26.52
N THR A 208 17.84 -3.45 -25.98
CA THR A 208 17.86 -2.27 -25.10
C THR A 208 17.08 -2.50 -23.82
N ALA A 209 17.52 -1.84 -22.75
CA ALA A 209 16.81 -1.76 -21.47
C ALA A 209 16.25 -0.36 -21.18
N ALA A 210 16.20 0.49 -22.20
CA ALA A 210 15.64 1.82 -22.09
C ALA A 210 14.12 1.79 -21.88
N PRO A 211 13.53 2.85 -21.28
CA PRO A 211 12.08 2.98 -21.24
C PRO A 211 11.48 2.91 -22.65
N GLU A 212 10.38 2.19 -22.80
CA GLU A 212 9.70 2.06 -24.09
C GLU A 212 9.26 3.43 -24.64
N GLY A 213 9.44 3.63 -25.94
CA GLY A 213 9.07 4.87 -26.63
C GLY A 213 10.07 6.02 -26.49
N TRP A 214 11.19 5.83 -25.80
CA TRP A 214 12.28 6.80 -25.79
C TRP A 214 13.09 6.73 -27.08
N THR A 215 13.53 7.88 -27.59
CA THR A 215 14.53 7.92 -28.67
C THR A 215 15.90 7.63 -28.07
N ILE A 216 16.51 6.51 -28.46
CA ILE A 216 17.77 6.00 -27.91
C ILE A 216 18.90 5.98 -28.95
N PRO A 217 20.18 5.95 -28.53
CA PRO A 217 21.33 5.98 -29.44
C PRO A 217 21.29 4.91 -30.54
N GLN A 218 20.92 3.67 -30.20
CA GLN A 218 20.88 2.57 -31.18
C GLN A 218 19.90 2.84 -32.34
N LEU A 219 18.78 3.52 -32.07
CA LEU A 219 17.81 3.87 -33.10
C LEU A 219 18.33 4.96 -34.06
N PHE A 220 19.17 5.87 -33.56
CA PHE A 220 19.81 6.89 -34.40
C PHE A 220 20.87 6.28 -35.32
N GLU A 221 21.72 5.41 -34.79
CA GLU A 221 22.77 4.75 -35.58
C GLU A 221 22.17 3.90 -36.70
N ALA A 222 21.13 3.12 -36.41
CA ALA A 222 20.40 2.35 -37.41
C ALA A 222 19.82 3.23 -38.52
N SER A 223 19.30 4.42 -38.19
CA SER A 223 18.78 5.36 -39.20
C SER A 223 19.87 5.97 -40.08
N SER A 224 21.09 6.15 -39.54
CA SER A 224 22.22 6.70 -40.29
C SER A 224 22.89 5.69 -41.22
N ALA A 225 22.78 4.39 -40.91
CA ALA A 225 23.37 3.31 -41.71
C ALA A 225 22.56 2.95 -42.97
N GLN A 226 21.34 3.49 -43.11
CA GLN A 226 20.44 3.24 -44.24
C GLN A 226 20.50 4.32 -45.35
N ASN A 227 21.38 5.33 -45.21
CA ASN A 227 21.61 6.39 -46.22
C ASN A 227 22.95 6.26 -46.93
#